data_AF-A0A843HSI0-F1
#
_entry.id   AF-A0A843HSI0-F1
#
_cell.length_a   1.000
_cell.length_b   1.000
_cell.length_c   1.000
_cell.angle_alpha   90.00
_cell.angle_beta   90.00
_cell.angle_gamma   90.00
#
_symmetry.space_group_name_H-M   'P 1'
#
loop_
_entity.id
_entity.type
_entity.pdbx_description
1 polymer ?
#
loop_
_entity_poly.entity_id
_entity_poly.type
_entity_poly.pdbx_seq_one_letter_code
_entity_poly.pdbx_strand_id
1 'polypeptide(L)' 'NLDMVPRTRDIRTLLDYVYKFEQKDEVRDLITRFRKTLTSLERSYTDARYGFIDYDMNDGKECLNIMEIIFNVIKVG' A
#
# COMPACT_ATOMS: atom_id res chain seq x y z
N ASN A 1 -13.12 -3.83 -16.52
CA ASN A 1 -13.42 -5.20 -16.05
C ASN A 1 -12.36 -5.62 -15.05
N LEU A 2 -12.67 -5.48 -13.76
CA LEU A 2 -11.83 -5.97 -12.65
C LEU A 2 -12.49 -7.24 -12.07
N ASP A 3 -12.80 -8.22 -12.92
CA ASP A 3 -13.52 -9.45 -12.50
C ASP A 3 -12.67 -10.38 -11.61
N MET A 4 -11.40 -10.04 -11.36
CA MET A 4 -10.49 -10.76 -10.48
C MET A 4 -9.75 -9.82 -9.51
N VAL A 5 -10.43 -8.87 -8.86
CA VAL A 5 -9.80 -8.21 -7.70
C VAL A 5 -9.70 -9.22 -6.56
N PRO A 6 -8.48 -9.48 -6.04
CA PRO A 6 -8.33 -10.35 -4.88
C PRO A 6 -9.09 -9.73 -3.70
N ARG A 7 -9.84 -10.54 -2.93
CA ARG A 7 -10.57 -10.07 -1.72
C ARG A 7 -9.63 -9.81 -0.53
N THR A 8 -8.36 -9.60 -0.78
CA THR A 8 -7.37 -9.26 0.26
C THR A 8 -7.41 -7.77 0.56
N ARG A 9 -7.08 -7.41 1.79
CA ARG A 9 -6.83 -6.01 2.19
C ARG A 9 -5.35 -5.70 2.30
N ASP A 10 -4.50 -6.67 1.95
CA ASP A 10 -3.05 -6.56 2.03
C ASP A 10 -2.55 -5.73 0.84
N ILE A 11 -2.08 -4.51 1.12
CA ILE A 11 -1.74 -3.52 0.08
C ILE A 11 -0.62 -4.04 -0.83
N ARG A 12 0.34 -4.79 -0.28
CA ARG A 12 1.42 -5.39 -1.07
C ARG A 12 0.90 -6.45 -2.03
N THR A 13 -0.06 -7.27 -1.60
CA THR A 13 -0.69 -8.24 -2.50
C THR A 13 -1.43 -7.51 -3.61
N LEU A 14 -2.21 -6.48 -3.29
CA LEU A 14 -2.91 -5.69 -4.30
C LEU A 14 -1.94 -5.04 -5.31
N LEU A 15 -0.84 -4.45 -4.83
CA LEU A 15 0.21 -3.89 -5.69
C LEU A 15 0.90 -4.96 -6.55
N ASP A 16 1.14 -6.16 -6.02
CA ASP A 16 1.70 -7.28 -6.79
C ASP A 16 0.75 -7.72 -7.92
N TYR A 17 -0.57 -7.70 -7.68
CA TYR A 17 -1.56 -7.95 -8.73
C TYR A 17 -1.55 -6.84 -9.79
N VAL A 18 -1.44 -5.57 -9.39
CA VAL A 18 -1.29 -4.45 -10.33
C VAL A 18 -0.03 -4.65 -11.17
N TYR A 19 1.11 -4.97 -10.56
CA TYR A 19 2.35 -5.24 -11.29
C TYR A 19 2.21 -6.42 -12.27
N LYS A 20 1.58 -7.53 -11.85
CA LYS A 20 1.35 -8.69 -12.73
C LYS A 20 0.53 -8.35 -13.97
N PHE A 21 -0.42 -7.42 -13.85
CA PHE A 21 -1.31 -7.03 -14.94
C PHE A 21 -0.69 -5.95 -15.83
N GLU A 22 -0.16 -4.89 -15.23
CA GLU A 22 0.37 -3.71 -15.92
C GLU A 22 1.84 -3.87 -16.36
N GLN A 23 2.59 -4.77 -15.72
CA GLN A 23 4.05 -4.98 -15.89
C GLN A 23 4.90 -3.69 -15.80
N LYS A 24 4.45 -2.70 -15.02
CA LYS A 24 5.20 -1.45 -14.78
C LYS A 24 6.27 -1.64 -13.71
N ASP A 25 7.54 -1.53 -14.08
CA ASP A 25 8.68 -1.65 -13.15
C ASP A 25 8.59 -0.67 -11.98
N GLU A 26 7.99 0.50 -12.17
CA GLU A 26 7.74 1.51 -11.13
C GLU A 26 6.92 0.96 -9.95
N VAL A 27 5.96 0.06 -10.24
CA VAL A 27 5.15 -0.61 -9.21
C VAL A 27 6.01 -1.60 -8.43
N ARG A 28 6.86 -2.36 -9.13
CA ARG A 28 7.80 -3.31 -8.51
C ARG A 28 8.82 -2.59 -7.62
N ASP A 29 9.34 -1.47 -8.10
CA ASP A 29 10.29 -0.64 -7.35
C ASP A 29 9.63 -0.04 -6.12
N LEU A 30 8.39 0.42 -6.22
CA LEU A 30 7.60 0.90 -5.08
C LEU A 30 7.45 -0.20 -4.01
N ILE A 31 7.02 -1.41 -4.40
CA ILE A 31 6.86 -2.55 -3.48
C ILE A 31 8.18 -2.87 -2.77
N THR A 32 9.29 -2.86 -3.51
CA THR A 32 10.61 -3.22 -2.99
C THR A 32 11.15 -2.13 -2.05
N ARG A 33 11.10 -0.88 -2.48
CA ARG A 33 11.61 0.28 -1.74
C ARG A 33 10.84 0.52 -0.44
N PHE A 34 9.52 0.39 -0.47
CA PHE A 34 8.65 0.68 0.67
C PHE A 34 8.19 -0.57 1.43
N ARG A 35 8.82 -1.73 1.19
CA ARG A 35 8.39 -3.02 1.76
C ARG A 35 8.09 -2.97 3.26
N LYS A 36 8.98 -2.36 4.05
CA LYS A 36 8.80 -2.25 5.52
C LYS A 36 7.60 -1.38 5.87
N THR A 37 7.48 -0.22 5.24
CA THR A 37 6.38 0.71 5.55
C THR A 37 5.04 0.19 5.08
N LEU A 38 4.97 -0.48 3.92
CA LEU A 38 3.75 -1.16 3.46
C LEU A 38 3.31 -2.24 4.46
N THR A 39 4.24 -3.02 5.01
CA THR A 39 3.92 -4.00 6.06
C THR A 39 3.48 -3.34 7.37
N SER A 40 4.02 -2.16 7.70
CA SER A 40 3.55 -1.38 8.85
C SER A 40 2.11 -0.89 8.64
N LEU A 41 1.78 -0.42 7.43
CA LEU A 41 0.44 0.03 7.06
C LEU A 41 -0.58 -1.11 7.13
N GLU A 42 -0.22 -2.30 6.64
CA GLU A 42 -1.06 -3.51 6.70
C GLU A 42 -1.43 -3.88 8.14
N ARG A 43 -0.46 -3.81 9.07
CA ARG A 43 -0.70 -4.07 10.50
C ARG A 43 -1.55 -2.97 11.13
N SER A 44 -1.20 -1.71 10.83
CA SER A 44 -1.87 -0.54 11.39
C SER A 44 -3.35 -0.46 11.03
N TYR A 45 -3.76 -1.03 9.89
CA TYR A 45 -5.18 -1.16 9.54
C TYR A 45 -5.99 -1.90 10.62
N THR A 46 -5.41 -2.89 11.29
CA THR A 46 -6.06 -3.62 12.38
C THR A 46 -5.80 -2.93 13.71
N ASP A 47 -4.53 -2.63 14.00
CA ASP A 47 -4.10 -2.15 15.32
C ASP A 47 -4.71 -0.79 15.68
N ALA A 48 -4.85 0.13 14.73
CA ALA A 48 -5.47 1.44 14.93
C ALA A 48 -6.97 1.36 15.27
N ARG A 49 -7.66 0.30 14.86
CA ARG A 49 -9.10 0.12 15.13
C ARG A 49 -9.39 -0.49 16.49
N TYR A 50 -8.45 -1.25 17.03
CA TYR A 50 -8.59 -1.92 18.31
C TYR A 50 -7.83 -1.22 19.44
N GLY A 51 -7.16 -0.09 19.15
CA GLY A 51 -6.45 0.71 20.15
C GLY A 51 -5.22 0.02 20.72
N PHE A 52 -4.58 -0.87 19.96
CA PHE A 52 -3.41 -1.61 20.42
C PHE A 52 -2.10 -0.81 20.36
N ILE A 53 -2.08 0.27 19.56
CA ILE A 53 -0.91 1.11 19.32
C ILE A 53 -1.36 2.57 19.32
N ASP A 54 -0.62 3.41 20.04
CA ASP A 54 -0.74 4.86 19.96
C ASP A 54 0.04 5.36 18.74
N TYR A 55 -0.65 6.03 17.82
CA TYR A 55 -0.06 6.66 16.64
C TYR A 55 0.06 8.16 16.84
N ASP A 56 1.15 8.74 16.35
CA ASP A 56 1.36 10.18 16.41
C ASP A 56 1.04 10.88 15.07
N MET A 57 1.19 12.20 15.04
CA MET A 57 0.94 13.00 13.83
C MET A 57 1.92 12.65 12.69
N ASN A 58 3.16 12.26 13.01
CA ASN A 58 4.16 11.92 12.01
C ASN A 58 3.84 10.60 11.34
N ASP A 59 3.34 9.61 12.09
CA ASP A 59 2.84 8.34 11.53
C ASP A 59 1.74 8.60 10.50
N GLY A 60 0.79 9.50 10.82
CA GLY A 60 -0.26 9.92 9.91
C GLY A 60 0.27 10.61 8.65
N LYS A 61 1.28 11.47 8.78
CA LYS A 61 1.92 12.16 7.64
C LYS A 61 2.68 11.18 6.75
N GLU A 62 3.40 10.22 7.33
CA GLU A 62 4.13 9.21 6.56
C GLU A 62 3.16 8.33 5.77
N CYS A 63 2.04 7.94 6.38
CA CYS A 63 0.96 7.21 5.71
C CYS A 63 0.41 7.99 4.50
N LEU A 64 0.06 9.26 4.67
CA LEU A 64 -0.45 10.10 3.58
C LEU A 64 0.54 10.22 2.43
N ASN A 65 1.81 10.50 2.74
CA ASN A 65 2.87 10.63 1.74
C ASN A 65 3.04 9.33 0.92
N ILE A 66 3.00 8.17 1.56
CA ILE A 66 3.10 6.88 0.85
C ILE A 66 1.88 6.64 -0.03
N MET A 67 0.68 6.98 0.45
CA MET A 67 -0.53 6.85 -0.35
C MET A 67 -0.49 7.76 -1.58
N GLU A 68 0.01 8.98 -1.47
CA GLU A 68 0.21 9.88 -2.61
C GLU A 68 1.18 9.28 -3.65
N ILE A 69 2.32 8.74 -3.19
CA ILE A 69 3.28 8.07 -4.07
C ILE A 69 2.62 6.89 -4.80
N ILE A 70 1.88 6.05 -4.07
CA ILE A 70 1.16 4.91 -4.65
C ILE A 70 0.16 5.38 -5.71
N PHE A 71 -0.67 6.38 -5.40
CA PHE A 71 -1.65 6.89 -6.35
C PHE A 71 -1.00 7.48 -7.60
N ASN A 72 0.13 8.17 -7.45
CA ASN A 72 0.85 8.73 -8.59
C ASN A 72 1.43 7.64 -9.49
N VAL A 73 1.98 6.57 -8.92
CA VAL A 73 2.50 5.43 -9.70
C VAL A 73 1.37 4.67 -10.42
N ILE A 74 0.20 4.53 -9.79
CA ILE A 74 -0.93 3.79 -10.38
C ILE A 74 -1.73 4.63 -11.39
N LYS A 75 -1.92 5.94 -11.18
CA LYS A 75 -2.76 6.81 -12.03
C LYS A 75 -2.15 7.18 -13.38
N VAL A 76 -0.84 7.01 -13.58
CA VAL A 76 -0.19 7.31 -14.88
C VAL A 76 -0.37 6.09 -15.83
N GLY A 77 -1.60 5.60 -15.93
CA GLY A 77 -2.00 4.45 -16.75
C GLY A 77 -3.35 4.70 -17.40
#